data_AF-A0A930U8A1-F1
#
_entry.id   AF-A0A930U8A1-F1
#
_cell.length_a   1.000
_cell.length_b   1.000
_cell.length_c   1.000
_cell.angle_alpha   90.00
_cell.angle_beta   90.00
_cell.angle_gamma   90.00
#
_symmetry.space_group_name_H-M   'P 1'
#
loop_
_entity.id
_entity.type
_entity.pdbx_description
1 polymer ?
#
loop_
_entity_poly.entity_id
_entity_poly.type
_entity_poly.pdbx_seq_one_letter_code
_entity_poly.pdbx_strand_id
1 'polypeptide(L)'
;MGQSRRLARRKVNVFQSLMSIHWVMAACFLILFVVGIPMVRLPEALGVRGLAYSTHKSFGVLVLILLVARMVLLIQASWKRYARRSPRLSLPWLGSVALHSFLYYGAAGGQATYAIGDLATDVGADAADEGAGNIDILVNNAGIYPGKDWFQETAEDWNLVHNVNVASMVRMNNRLVPGMVARGGGRVITVASGVASKPQTGMPSYSASKMANLNLAVSLAHALAGMGVTSNAGSPGIIMTEGVDAMFG
;
A
#
# COMPACT_ATOMS: atom_id res chain seq x y z
N MET A 1 25.52 -49.18 -13.33
CA MET A 1 24.74 -48.28 -14.22
C MET A 1 23.33 -48.14 -13.68
N GLY A 2 22.82 -46.90 -13.53
CA GLY A 2 21.38 -46.63 -13.34
C GLY A 2 20.98 -45.91 -12.05
N GLN A 3 21.31 -44.63 -11.88
CA GLN A 3 20.60 -43.76 -10.92
C GLN A 3 19.42 -43.08 -11.61
N SER A 4 18.20 -43.33 -11.12
CA SER A 4 16.99 -42.67 -11.61
C SER A 4 16.93 -41.21 -11.14
N ARG A 5 16.99 -40.25 -12.08
CA ARG A 5 16.71 -38.82 -11.81
C ARG A 5 15.22 -38.64 -11.50
N ARG A 6 14.86 -38.45 -10.23
CA ARG A 6 13.54 -37.90 -9.85
C ARG A 6 13.50 -36.42 -10.25
N LEU A 7 12.70 -36.09 -11.26
CA LEU A 7 12.38 -34.71 -11.64
C LEU A 7 11.63 -34.02 -10.48
N ALA A 8 12.28 -33.04 -9.84
CA ALA A 8 11.65 -32.21 -8.83
C ALA A 8 10.54 -31.36 -9.48
N ARG A 9 9.29 -31.66 -9.15
CA ARG A 9 8.10 -30.95 -9.66
C ARG A 9 8.09 -29.53 -9.07
N ARG A 10 8.47 -28.53 -9.87
CA ARG A 10 8.46 -27.10 -9.50
C ARG A 10 7.05 -26.71 -9.04
N LYS A 11 6.89 -26.35 -7.76
CA LYS A 11 5.61 -25.83 -7.23
C LYS A 11 5.38 -24.44 -7.81
N VAL A 12 4.51 -24.34 -8.82
CA VAL A 12 4.14 -23.04 -9.40
C VAL A 12 3.30 -22.26 -8.39
N ASN A 13 3.70 -21.02 -8.11
CA ASN A 13 3.00 -20.12 -7.20
C ASN A 13 1.70 -19.62 -7.87
N VAL A 14 0.56 -19.76 -7.19
CA VAL A 14 -0.76 -19.33 -7.67
C VAL A 14 -0.76 -17.85 -8.07
N PHE A 15 -0.02 -17.01 -7.35
CA PHE A 15 0.14 -15.59 -7.68
C PHE A 15 0.88 -15.40 -9.02
N GLN A 16 1.95 -16.15 -9.27
CA GLN A 16 2.69 -16.09 -10.54
C GLN A 16 1.80 -16.53 -11.71
N SER A 17 0.96 -17.55 -11.53
CA SER A 17 -0.02 -17.97 -12.54
C SER A 17 -1.11 -16.94 -12.79
N LEU A 18 -1.57 -16.22 -11.76
CA LEU A 18 -2.55 -15.14 -11.91
C LEU A 18 -1.97 -13.94 -12.66
N MET A 19 -0.74 -13.57 -12.33
CA MET A 19 -0.04 -12.46 -12.99
C MET A 19 0.33 -12.79 -14.43
N SER A 20 0.79 -14.01 -14.73
CA SER A 20 1.10 -14.41 -16.10
C SER A 20 -0.14 -14.36 -17.00
N ILE A 21 -1.29 -14.85 -16.51
CA ILE A 21 -2.55 -14.79 -17.26
C ILE A 21 -3.02 -13.34 -17.45
N HIS A 22 -2.85 -12.47 -16.45
CA HIS A 22 -3.21 -11.06 -16.55
C HIS A 22 -2.41 -10.33 -17.63
N TRP A 23 -1.09 -10.52 -17.68
CA TRP A 23 -0.23 -9.88 -18.69
C TRP A 23 -0.50 -10.40 -20.10
N VAL A 24 -0.76 -11.70 -20.28
CA VAL A 24 -1.15 -12.26 -21.58
C VAL A 24 -2.48 -11.68 -22.05
N MET A 25 -3.46 -11.54 -21.14
CA MET A 25 -4.75 -10.93 -21.44
C MET A 25 -4.61 -9.45 -21.81
N ALA A 26 -3.79 -8.69 -21.07
CA ALA A 26 -3.50 -7.28 -21.36
C ALA A 26 -2.85 -7.10 -22.74
N ALA A 27 -1.89 -7.96 -23.10
CA ALA A 27 -1.28 -7.97 -24.43
C ALA A 27 -2.31 -8.26 -25.54
N CYS A 28 -3.21 -9.24 -25.32
CA CYS A 28 -4.27 -9.54 -26.27
C CYS A 28 -5.27 -8.38 -26.40
N PHE A 29 -5.62 -7.70 -25.30
CA PHE A 29 -6.47 -6.51 -25.33
C PHE A 29 -5.81 -5.35 -26.07
N LEU A 30 -4.52 -5.13 -25.88
CA LEU A 30 -3.78 -4.11 -26.61
C LEU A 30 -3.76 -4.41 -28.11
N ILE A 31 -3.53 -5.66 -28.51
CA ILE A 31 -3.60 -6.09 -29.92
C ILE A 31 -5.01 -5.85 -30.48
N LEU A 32 -6.07 -6.23 -29.75
CA LEU A 32 -7.44 -5.97 -30.16
C LEU A 32 -7.70 -4.46 -30.32
N PHE A 33 -7.26 -3.63 -29.39
CA PHE A 33 -7.49 -2.18 -29.44
C PHE A 33 -6.72 -1.52 -30.60
N VAL A 34 -5.44 -1.83 -30.75
CA VAL A 34 -4.55 -1.26 -31.78
C VAL A 34 -4.96 -1.72 -33.18
N VAL A 35 -5.38 -2.98 -33.36
CA VAL A 35 -5.82 -3.50 -34.66
C VAL A 35 -7.28 -3.11 -34.96
N GLY A 36 -8.12 -3.00 -33.94
CA GLY A 36 -9.55 -2.67 -34.09
C GLY A 36 -9.81 -1.26 -34.64
N ILE A 37 -9.07 -0.25 -34.17
CA ILE A 37 -9.23 1.15 -34.57
C ILE A 37 -9.03 1.36 -36.09
N PRO A 38 -7.92 0.90 -36.72
CA PRO A 38 -7.74 1.01 -38.17
C PRO A 38 -8.63 0.04 -38.96
N MET A 39 -8.98 -1.12 -38.41
CA MET A 39 -9.82 -2.12 -39.09
C MET A 39 -11.20 -1.57 -39.46
N VAL A 40 -11.80 -0.73 -38.61
CA VAL A 40 -13.10 -0.10 -38.86
C VAL A 40 -13.05 0.89 -40.03
N ARG A 41 -11.86 1.43 -40.34
CA ARG A 41 -11.64 2.43 -41.40
C ARG A 41 -11.17 1.83 -42.73
N LEU A 42 -11.02 0.50 -42.83
CA LEU A 42 -10.56 -0.16 -44.06
C LEU A 42 -11.67 -0.24 -45.13
N PRO A 43 -11.40 0.20 -46.38
CA PRO A 43 -12.33 0.05 -47.50
C PRO A 43 -12.68 -1.41 -47.81
N GLU A 44 -13.94 -1.66 -48.19
CA GLU A 44 -14.43 -3.02 -48.55
C GLU A 44 -13.74 -3.64 -49.75
N ALA A 45 -13.15 -2.83 -50.61
CA ALA A 45 -12.48 -3.27 -51.84
C ALA A 45 -11.16 -4.03 -51.59
N LEU A 46 -10.59 -3.96 -50.37
CA LEU A 46 -9.37 -4.68 -50.01
C LEU A 46 -9.75 -6.01 -49.36
N GLY A 47 -9.49 -7.14 -50.04
CA GLY A 47 -9.73 -8.50 -49.54
C GLY A 47 -9.02 -8.85 -48.21
N VAL A 48 -8.20 -7.94 -47.68
CA VAL A 48 -7.50 -7.99 -46.39
C VAL A 48 -8.46 -7.75 -45.20
N ARG A 49 -9.60 -7.07 -45.40
CA ARG A 49 -10.57 -6.76 -44.32
C ARG A 49 -11.16 -8.03 -43.70
N GLY A 50 -11.48 -9.04 -44.51
CA GLY A 50 -12.04 -10.31 -44.03
C GLY A 50 -11.05 -11.12 -43.18
N LEU A 51 -9.77 -11.12 -43.56
CA LEU A 51 -8.70 -11.76 -42.79
C LEU A 51 -8.45 -11.02 -41.46
N ALA A 52 -8.37 -9.68 -41.50
CA ALA A 52 -8.20 -8.87 -40.29
C ALA A 52 -9.36 -9.10 -39.30
N TYR A 53 -10.59 -9.18 -39.79
CA TYR A 53 -11.77 -9.43 -38.97
C TYR A 53 -11.78 -10.84 -38.34
N SER A 54 -11.44 -11.88 -39.11
CA SER A 54 -11.39 -13.25 -38.58
C SER A 54 -10.27 -13.43 -37.55
N THR A 55 -9.10 -12.84 -37.78
CA THR A 55 -7.99 -12.79 -36.81
C THR A 55 -8.41 -12.05 -35.55
N HIS A 56 -9.04 -10.87 -35.67
CA HIS A 56 -9.52 -10.09 -34.55
C HIS A 56 -10.57 -10.85 -33.70
N LYS A 57 -11.48 -11.57 -34.35
CA LYS A 57 -12.46 -12.43 -33.67
C LYS A 57 -11.80 -13.56 -32.87
N SER A 58 -10.77 -14.20 -33.42
CA SER A 58 -10.01 -15.24 -32.72
C SER A 58 -9.29 -14.70 -31.47
N PHE A 59 -8.72 -13.50 -31.55
CA PHE A 59 -8.14 -12.84 -30.37
C PHE A 59 -9.20 -12.51 -29.31
N GLY A 60 -10.40 -12.09 -29.70
CA GLY A 60 -11.51 -11.85 -28.77
C GLY A 60 -11.95 -13.11 -28.02
N VAL A 61 -12.06 -14.23 -28.73
CA VAL A 61 -12.38 -15.54 -28.11
C VAL A 61 -11.27 -16.00 -27.16
N LEU A 62 -10.01 -15.81 -27.55
CA LEU A 62 -8.86 -16.13 -26.69
C LEU A 62 -8.89 -15.32 -25.38
N VAL A 63 -9.18 -14.02 -25.45
CA VAL A 63 -9.33 -13.15 -24.27
C VAL A 63 -10.45 -13.64 -23.36
N LEU A 64 -11.61 -14.02 -23.92
CA LEU A 64 -12.73 -14.54 -23.14
C LEU A 64 -12.34 -15.83 -22.39
N ILE A 65 -11.65 -16.75 -23.07
CA ILE A 65 -11.14 -18.00 -22.46
C ILE A 65 -10.15 -17.68 -21.33
N LEU A 66 -9.23 -16.74 -21.52
CA LEU A 66 -8.25 -16.33 -20.51
C LEU A 66 -8.92 -15.67 -19.30
N LEU A 67 -9.96 -14.86 -19.51
CA LEU A 67 -10.72 -14.22 -18.44
C LEU A 67 -11.45 -15.25 -17.59
N VAL A 68 -12.11 -16.23 -18.23
CA VAL A 68 -12.75 -17.36 -17.53
C VAL A 68 -11.72 -18.17 -16.75
N ALA A 69 -10.57 -18.50 -17.36
CA ALA A 69 -9.50 -19.23 -16.69
C ALA A 69 -8.97 -18.47 -15.45
N ARG A 70 -8.81 -17.14 -15.54
CA ARG A 70 -8.43 -16.29 -14.42
C ARG A 70 -9.47 -16.30 -13.29
N MET A 71 -10.76 -16.22 -13.63
CA MET A 71 -11.85 -16.27 -12.65
C MET A 71 -11.89 -17.61 -11.91
N VAL A 72 -11.72 -18.73 -12.63
CA VAL A 72 -11.63 -20.07 -12.03
C VAL A 72 -10.44 -20.18 -11.07
N LEU A 73 -9.26 -19.66 -11.46
CA LEU A 73 -8.09 -19.66 -10.57
C LEU A 73 -8.30 -18.81 -9.32
N LEU A 74 -8.95 -17.65 -9.43
CA LEU A 74 -9.30 -16.81 -8.28
C LEU A 74 -10.28 -17.53 -7.35
N ILE A 75 -11.28 -18.21 -7.90
CA ILE A 75 -12.24 -19.01 -7.12
C ILE A 75 -11.53 -20.16 -6.43
N GLN A 76 -10.66 -20.90 -7.11
CA GLN A 76 -9.89 -22.00 -6.52
C GLN A 76 -8.93 -21.52 -5.43
N ALA A 77 -8.23 -20.40 -5.65
CA ALA A 77 -7.33 -19.81 -4.67
C ALA A 77 -8.10 -19.33 -3.42
N SER A 78 -9.24 -18.68 -3.64
CA SER A 78 -10.14 -18.23 -2.58
C SER A 78 -10.69 -19.43 -1.81
N TRP A 79 -11.18 -20.46 -2.51
CA TRP A 79 -11.68 -21.69 -1.91
C TRP A 79 -10.62 -22.37 -1.06
N LYS A 80 -9.38 -22.52 -1.54
CA LYS A 80 -8.29 -23.12 -0.78
C LYS A 80 -7.95 -22.34 0.50
N ARG A 81 -8.12 -21.02 0.48
CA ARG A 81 -7.88 -20.12 1.61
C ARG A 81 -9.04 -20.13 2.63
N TYR A 82 -10.28 -20.15 2.15
CA TYR A 82 -11.49 -20.07 2.98
C TYR A 82 -12.06 -21.44 3.39
N ALA A 83 -11.70 -22.54 2.71
CA ALA A 83 -12.08 -23.90 3.12
C ALA A 83 -11.39 -24.34 4.42
N ARG A 84 -10.29 -23.70 4.82
CA ARG A 84 -9.59 -23.97 6.10
C ARG A 84 -10.03 -23.05 7.24
N ARG A 85 -10.59 -21.89 6.91
CA ARG A 85 -11.15 -20.91 7.86
C ARG A 85 -12.28 -20.17 7.16
N SER A 86 -13.51 -20.52 7.50
CA SER A 86 -14.68 -19.76 7.06
C SER A 86 -14.53 -18.29 7.49
N PRO A 87 -14.99 -17.32 6.68
CA PRO A 87 -15.07 -15.95 7.13
C PRO A 87 -15.92 -15.93 8.41
N ARG A 88 -15.38 -15.35 9.48
CA ARG A 88 -16.15 -15.10 10.69
C ARG A 88 -17.14 -13.99 10.35
N LEU A 89 -18.30 -14.37 9.84
CA LEU A 89 -19.47 -13.51 9.61
C LEU A 89 -20.07 -13.10 10.96
N SER A 90 -19.25 -12.49 11.83
CA SER A 90 -19.69 -11.98 13.11
C SER A 90 -20.39 -10.62 12.91
N LEU A 91 -21.26 -10.26 13.84
CA LEU A 91 -21.90 -8.93 13.86
C LEU A 91 -20.87 -7.78 13.78
N PRO A 92 -19.71 -7.82 14.47
CA PRO A 92 -18.65 -6.84 14.28
C PRO A 92 -18.08 -6.81 12.85
N TRP A 93 -17.97 -7.96 12.18
CA TRP A 93 -17.48 -8.01 10.79
C TRP A 93 -18.47 -7.35 9.83
N LEU A 94 -19.77 -7.60 10.00
CA LEU A 94 -20.82 -6.93 9.23
C LEU A 94 -20.82 -5.41 9.47
N GLY A 95 -20.62 -4.98 10.72
CA GLY A 95 -20.45 -3.56 11.06
C GLY A 95 -19.26 -2.93 10.34
N SER A 96 -18.12 -3.61 10.30
CA SER A 96 -16.95 -3.16 9.55
C SER A 96 -17.21 -3.08 8.05
N VAL A 97 -17.89 -4.06 7.45
CA VAL A 97 -18.22 -4.05 6.02
C VAL A 97 -19.19 -2.91 5.67
N ALA A 98 -20.21 -2.69 6.50
CA ALA A 98 -21.15 -1.59 6.34
C ALA A 98 -20.46 -0.23 6.46
N LEU A 99 -19.59 -0.07 7.46
CA LEU A 99 -18.78 1.14 7.63
C LEU A 99 -17.86 1.38 6.44
N HIS A 100 -17.14 0.37 5.96
CA HIS A 100 -16.26 0.51 4.79
C HIS A 100 -17.08 0.86 3.54
N SER A 101 -18.21 0.20 3.33
CA SER A 101 -19.10 0.50 2.20
C SER A 101 -19.64 1.93 2.27
N PHE A 102 -20.03 2.39 3.47
CA PHE A 102 -20.45 3.77 3.70
C PHE A 102 -19.31 4.77 3.51
N LEU A 103 -18.09 4.47 3.94
CA LEU A 103 -16.94 5.33 3.69
C LEU A 103 -16.58 5.38 2.19
N TYR A 104 -16.61 4.24 1.50
CA TYR A 104 -16.26 4.20 0.07
C TYR A 104 -17.32 4.85 -0.83
N TYR A 105 -18.61 4.68 -0.52
CA TYR A 105 -19.71 5.19 -1.35
C TYR A 105 -20.37 6.47 -0.81
N GLY A 106 -20.36 6.66 0.50
CA GLY A 106 -20.98 7.80 1.19
C GLY A 106 -20.02 8.94 1.53
N ALA A 107 -18.70 8.71 1.58
CA ALA A 107 -17.71 9.77 1.81
C ALA A 107 -17.19 10.44 0.54
N ALA A 108 -17.85 10.24 -0.62
CA ALA A 108 -17.53 10.87 -1.90
C ALA A 108 -17.72 12.41 -1.92
N GLY A 109 -17.79 13.08 -0.77
CA GLY A 109 -17.95 14.53 -0.60
C GLY A 109 -17.11 15.12 0.54
N GLY A 110 -16.05 14.44 1.00
CA GLY A 110 -15.13 15.01 1.99
C GLY A 110 -14.42 16.26 1.45
N GLN A 111 -14.29 17.30 2.27
CA GLN A 111 -13.46 18.46 1.96
C GLN A 111 -12.01 18.18 2.38
N ALA A 112 -11.07 18.53 1.51
CA ALA A 112 -9.64 18.44 1.80
C ALA A 112 -9.03 19.84 1.71
N THR A 113 -8.30 20.23 2.75
CA THR A 113 -7.44 21.41 2.78
C THR A 113 -5.99 20.97 2.91
N TYR A 114 -5.07 21.86 2.59
CA TYR A 114 -3.64 21.60 2.69
C TYR A 114 -2.98 22.67 3.56
N ALA A 115 -2.00 22.24 4.36
CA ALA A 115 -1.08 23.10 5.08
C ALA A 115 0.34 22.69 4.68
N ILE A 116 1.18 23.65 4.31
CA ILE A 116 2.50 23.39 3.74
C ILE A 116 3.56 23.75 4.78
N GLY A 117 4.45 22.82 5.08
CA GLY A 117 5.58 23.04 5.96
C GLY A 117 6.53 21.86 6.00
N ASP A 118 7.83 22.13 6.09
CA ASP A 118 8.83 21.09 6.31
C ASP A 118 8.86 20.68 7.79
N LEU A 119 8.27 19.53 8.08
CA LEU A 119 8.15 18.99 9.44
C LEU A 119 9.51 18.59 10.04
N ALA A 120 10.58 18.55 9.25
CA ALA A 120 11.95 18.34 9.74
C ALA A 120 12.53 19.60 10.43
N THR A 121 11.83 20.73 10.36
CA THR A 121 12.21 22.01 10.97
C THR A 121 11.12 22.54 11.90
N ASP A 122 11.47 23.36 12.88
CA ASP A 122 10.47 23.96 13.77
C ASP A 122 9.60 24.98 13.03
N VAL A 123 10.20 25.84 12.19
CA VAL A 123 9.47 26.84 11.38
C VAL A 123 8.47 26.17 10.43
N GLY A 124 8.86 25.07 9.78
CA GLY A 124 7.95 24.33 8.91
C GLY A 124 6.84 23.62 9.68
N ALA A 125 7.13 23.09 10.86
CA ALA A 125 6.09 22.52 11.74
C ALA A 125 5.11 23.58 12.25
N ASP A 126 5.59 24.79 12.58
CA ASP A 126 4.73 25.92 12.97
C ASP A 126 3.79 26.32 11.82
N ALA A 127 4.32 26.49 10.61
CA ALA A 127 3.51 26.82 9.44
C ALA A 127 2.45 25.75 9.12
N ALA A 128 2.79 24.47 9.31
CA ALA A 128 1.85 23.38 9.11
C ALA A 128 0.74 23.36 10.18
N ASP A 129 1.07 23.62 11.44
CA ASP A 129 0.13 23.70 12.56
C ASP A 129 -0.87 24.85 12.37
N GLU A 130 -0.37 26.05 12.07
CA GLU A 130 -1.19 27.23 11.81
C GLU A 130 -2.18 27.01 10.67
N GLY A 131 -1.73 26.38 9.58
CA GLY A 131 -2.59 26.08 8.43
C GLY A 131 -3.60 24.94 8.68
N ALA A 132 -3.29 24.02 9.60
CA ALA A 132 -4.14 22.88 9.92
C ALA A 132 -5.28 23.25 10.89
N GLY A 133 -5.03 24.19 11.81
CA GLY A 133 -6.01 24.62 12.81
C GLY A 133 -6.34 23.52 13.83
N ASN A 134 -7.59 23.46 14.27
CA ASN A 134 -8.01 22.48 15.27
C ASN A 134 -8.11 21.07 14.67
N ILE A 135 -7.19 20.18 15.06
CA ILE A 135 -7.14 18.79 14.62
C ILE A 135 -7.61 17.83 15.72
N ASP A 136 -8.53 16.93 15.40
CA ASP A 136 -8.99 15.86 16.30
C ASP A 136 -8.21 14.56 16.14
N ILE A 137 -7.65 14.33 14.95
CA ILE A 137 -6.90 13.12 14.62
C ILE A 137 -5.59 13.51 13.93
N LEU A 138 -4.46 13.24 14.59
CA LEU A 138 -3.13 13.40 14.02
C LEU A 138 -2.62 12.04 13.52
N VAL A 139 -2.22 11.98 12.25
CA VAL A 139 -1.55 10.81 11.66
C VAL A 139 -0.09 11.17 11.35
N ASN A 140 0.82 10.70 12.21
CA ASN A 140 2.26 10.86 12.03
C ASN A 140 2.78 9.85 11.00
N ASN A 141 2.87 10.28 9.75
CA ASN A 141 3.28 9.44 8.62
C ASN A 141 4.60 9.87 7.94
N ALA A 142 5.06 11.09 8.17
CA ALA A 142 6.27 11.58 7.52
C ALA A 142 7.47 10.64 7.75
N GLY A 143 8.21 10.34 6.69
CA GLY A 143 9.39 9.52 6.79
C GLY A 143 10.13 9.31 5.47
N ILE A 144 11.42 9.04 5.58
CA ILE A 144 12.36 8.75 4.49
C ILE A 144 13.08 7.43 4.75
N TYR A 145 13.60 6.85 3.68
CA TYR A 145 14.49 5.69 3.70
C TYR A 145 15.62 5.92 2.68
N PRO A 146 16.89 6.00 3.11
CA PRO A 146 18.00 6.38 2.24
C PRO A 146 18.50 5.26 1.30
N GLY A 147 18.06 4.01 1.44
CA GLY A 147 18.49 2.93 0.53
C GLY A 147 19.91 2.41 0.78
N LYS A 148 20.54 2.73 1.92
CA LYS A 148 21.94 2.42 2.24
C LYS A 148 22.04 1.34 3.32
N ASP A 149 23.09 0.52 3.26
CA ASP A 149 23.40 -0.47 4.29
C ASP A 149 24.32 0.09 5.40
N TRP A 150 24.68 -0.77 6.37
CA TRP A 150 25.54 -0.42 7.50
C TRP A 150 26.92 0.12 7.12
N PHE A 151 27.45 -0.24 5.95
CA PHE A 151 28.78 0.17 5.50
C PHE A 151 28.73 1.43 4.63
N GLN A 152 27.53 1.88 4.27
CA GLN A 152 27.29 3.06 3.42
C GLN A 152 26.65 4.22 4.19
N GLU A 153 25.84 3.94 5.21
CA GLU A 153 25.21 5.01 6.00
C GLU A 153 26.24 5.76 6.87
N THR A 154 26.17 7.08 6.79
CA THR A 154 26.97 8.00 7.60
C THR A 154 26.20 8.47 8.83
N ALA A 155 26.89 9.03 9.83
CA ALA A 155 26.22 9.65 10.98
C ALA A 155 25.24 10.77 10.55
N GLU A 156 25.53 11.46 9.45
CA GLU A 156 24.64 12.47 8.88
C GLU A 156 23.36 11.86 8.30
N ASP A 157 23.46 10.71 7.61
CA ASP A 157 22.28 9.94 7.17
C ASP A 157 21.40 9.53 8.36
N TRP A 158 22.01 9.05 9.45
CA TRP A 158 21.30 8.68 10.67
C TRP A 158 20.58 9.86 11.30
N ASN A 159 21.25 11.02 11.39
CA ASN A 159 20.67 12.24 11.92
C ASN A 159 19.51 12.72 11.05
N LEU A 160 19.65 12.69 9.72
CA LEU A 160 18.60 13.07 8.80
C LEU A 160 17.38 12.15 8.95
N VAL A 161 17.59 10.83 8.95
CA VAL A 161 16.51 9.83 9.12
C VAL A 161 15.81 10.00 10.46
N HIS A 162 16.53 10.22 11.56
CA HIS A 162 15.90 10.46 12.87
C HIS A 162 15.17 11.81 12.92
N ASN A 163 15.72 12.86 12.32
CA ASN A 163 15.08 14.17 12.30
C ASN A 163 13.75 14.09 11.53
N VAL A 164 13.74 13.44 10.38
CA VAL A 164 12.54 13.32 9.52
C VAL A 164 11.55 12.27 10.03
N ASN A 165 12.00 11.10 10.50
CA ASN A 165 11.10 10.00 10.83
C ASN A 165 10.61 10.02 12.29
N VAL A 166 11.33 10.71 13.18
CA VAL A 166 11.07 10.72 14.63
C VAL A 166 10.85 12.14 15.16
N ALA A 167 11.82 13.03 14.96
CA ALA A 167 11.75 14.38 15.53
C ALA A 167 10.59 15.20 14.93
N SER A 168 10.29 15.02 13.63
CA SER A 168 9.10 15.62 12.99
C SER A 168 7.79 15.25 13.70
N MET A 169 7.66 13.99 14.13
CA MET A 169 6.49 13.50 14.86
C MET A 169 6.41 14.11 16.26
N VAL A 170 7.56 14.25 16.93
CA VAL A 170 7.64 14.97 18.22
C VAL A 170 7.22 16.43 18.05
N ARG A 171 7.69 17.11 17.00
CA ARG A 171 7.32 18.50 16.70
C ARG A 171 5.82 18.67 16.53
N MET A 172 5.17 17.80 15.76
CA MET A 172 3.72 17.86 15.56
C MET A 172 2.95 17.45 16.81
N ASN A 173 3.41 16.46 17.56
CA ASN A 173 2.79 16.08 18.83
C ASN A 173 2.80 17.24 19.83
N ASN A 174 3.94 17.93 19.99
CA ASN A 174 4.08 19.05 20.92
C ASN A 174 3.15 20.22 20.58
N ARG A 175 2.82 20.41 19.30
CA ARG A 175 1.95 21.48 18.82
C ARG A 175 0.46 21.12 18.93
N LEU A 176 0.10 19.93 18.45
CA LEU A 176 -1.31 19.55 18.27
C LEU A 176 -1.93 18.86 19.49
N VAL A 177 -1.16 18.05 20.22
CA VAL A 177 -1.68 17.24 21.33
C VAL A 177 -2.20 18.10 22.50
N PRO A 178 -1.53 19.19 22.91
CA PRO A 178 -2.06 20.05 23.96
C PRO A 178 -3.47 20.57 23.65
N GLY A 179 -3.74 20.95 22.40
CA GLY A 179 -5.06 21.37 21.95
C GLY A 179 -6.11 20.25 22.07
N MET A 180 -5.74 19.02 21.70
CA MET A 180 -6.62 17.84 21.88
C MET A 180 -6.94 17.57 23.35
N VAL A 181 -5.94 17.67 24.22
CA VAL A 181 -6.10 17.48 25.67
C VAL A 181 -7.01 18.55 26.25
N ALA A 182 -6.82 19.82 25.88
CA ALA A 182 -7.65 20.93 26.33
C ALA A 182 -9.13 20.74 25.95
N ARG A 183 -9.41 20.10 24.80
CA ARG A 183 -10.77 19.76 24.36
C ARG A 183 -11.29 18.43 24.92
N GLY A 184 -10.48 17.68 25.67
CA GLY A 184 -10.85 16.39 26.25
C GLY A 184 -11.02 15.27 25.23
N GLY A 185 -10.47 15.41 24.02
CA GLY A 185 -10.67 14.47 22.93
C GLY A 185 -9.64 14.60 21.81
N GLY A 186 -9.04 13.46 21.44
CA GLY A 186 -8.17 13.38 20.26
C GLY A 186 -7.56 12.00 20.04
N ARG A 187 -6.99 11.79 18.86
CA ARG A 187 -6.32 10.53 18.48
C ARG A 187 -4.99 10.83 17.80
N VAL A 188 -3.92 10.20 18.28
CA VAL A 188 -2.60 10.22 17.64
C VAL A 188 -2.31 8.83 17.09
N ILE A 189 -2.05 8.76 15.79
CA ILE A 189 -1.72 7.52 15.08
C ILE A 189 -0.32 7.67 14.51
N THR A 190 0.61 6.85 14.99
CA THR A 190 2.00 6.86 14.52
C THR A 190 2.26 5.72 13.54
N VAL A 191 2.80 6.05 12.37
CA VAL A 191 3.15 5.06 11.35
C VAL A 191 4.58 4.55 11.58
N ALA A 192 4.65 3.34 12.14
CA ALA A 192 5.87 2.57 12.29
C ALA A 192 6.10 1.69 11.05
N SER A 193 6.63 0.48 11.21
CA SER A 193 6.82 -0.49 10.13
C SER A 193 7.06 -1.88 10.70
N GLY A 194 6.76 -2.93 9.92
CA GLY A 194 7.15 -4.30 10.25
C GLY A 194 8.66 -4.49 10.44
N VAL A 195 9.49 -3.63 9.82
CA VAL A 195 10.95 -3.67 10.03
C VAL A 195 11.37 -3.24 11.44
N ALA A 196 10.50 -2.55 12.19
CA ALA A 196 10.77 -2.21 13.59
C ALA A 196 10.91 -3.47 14.46
N SER A 197 10.03 -4.46 14.25
CA SER A 197 10.06 -5.72 15.00
C SER A 197 10.98 -6.77 14.37
N LYS A 198 11.31 -6.62 13.08
CA LYS A 198 12.21 -7.50 12.33
C LYS A 198 13.18 -6.66 11.50
N PRO A 199 14.24 -6.13 12.13
CA PRO A 199 15.21 -5.27 11.44
C PRO A 199 15.85 -5.99 10.26
N GLN A 200 16.08 -5.24 9.18
CA GLN A 200 16.75 -5.74 7.97
C GLN A 200 18.15 -5.15 7.87
N THR A 201 19.09 -5.94 7.34
CA THR A 201 20.52 -5.55 7.23
C THR A 201 20.75 -4.34 6.31
N GLY A 202 19.90 -4.14 5.29
CA GLY A 202 19.98 -3.01 4.34
C GLY A 202 19.17 -1.78 4.74
N MET A 203 18.72 -1.68 5.99
CA MET A 203 17.88 -0.57 6.48
C MET A 203 18.22 -0.15 7.91
N PRO A 204 19.48 0.17 8.26
CA PRO A 204 19.86 0.27 9.66
C PRO A 204 19.28 1.50 10.37
N SER A 205 19.50 2.73 9.87
CA SER A 205 18.86 3.93 10.45
C SER A 205 17.34 3.88 10.38
N TYR A 206 16.78 3.38 9.27
CA TYR A 206 15.34 3.28 9.08
C TYR A 206 14.69 2.31 10.07
N SER A 207 15.25 1.10 10.24
CA SER A 207 14.75 0.12 11.22
C SER A 207 14.79 0.69 12.64
N ALA A 208 15.87 1.38 13.01
CA ALA A 208 16.00 2.06 14.29
C ALA A 208 14.93 3.15 14.46
N SER A 209 14.74 4.01 13.47
CA SER A 209 13.72 5.07 13.51
C SER A 209 12.30 4.51 13.64
N LYS A 210 11.98 3.40 12.97
CA LYS A 210 10.65 2.78 13.06
C LYS A 210 10.42 2.08 14.39
N MET A 211 11.47 1.61 15.07
CA MET A 211 11.38 1.15 16.46
C MET A 211 11.19 2.32 17.42
N ALA A 212 11.87 3.44 17.20
CA ALA A 212 11.65 4.67 17.98
C ALA A 212 10.18 5.13 17.87
N ASN A 213 9.56 5.03 16.70
CA ASN A 213 8.15 5.37 16.50
C ASN A 213 7.18 4.50 17.32
N LEU A 214 7.47 3.20 17.46
CA LEU A 214 6.69 2.31 18.33
C LEU A 214 6.78 2.77 19.79
N ASN A 215 8.01 3.01 20.26
CA ASN A 215 8.23 3.41 21.64
C ASN A 215 7.67 4.81 21.94
N LEU A 216 7.76 5.73 20.98
CA LEU A 216 7.16 7.07 21.05
C LEU A 216 5.64 7.00 21.24
N ALA A 217 4.96 6.13 20.49
CA ALA A 217 3.52 5.97 20.64
C ALA A 217 3.12 5.41 22.01
N VAL A 218 3.87 4.44 22.54
CA VAL A 218 3.65 3.86 23.87
C VAL A 218 3.91 4.90 24.97
N SER A 219 5.04 5.60 24.90
CA SER A 219 5.41 6.64 25.86
C SER A 219 4.36 7.76 25.89
N LEU A 220 3.91 8.24 24.72
CA LEU A 220 2.87 9.25 24.62
C LEU A 220 1.52 8.73 25.15
N ALA A 221 1.16 7.48 24.90
CA ALA A 221 -0.08 6.89 25.41
C ALA A 221 -0.11 6.88 26.95
N HIS A 222 1.02 6.56 27.60
CA HIS A 222 1.13 6.63 29.05
C HIS A 222 0.99 8.06 29.57
N ALA A 223 1.61 9.04 28.90
CA ALA A 223 1.52 10.44 29.28
C ALA A 223 0.08 11.00 29.16
N LEU A 224 -0.71 10.47 28.23
CA LEU A 224 -2.09 10.92 27.95
C LEU A 224 -3.17 10.13 28.70
N ALA A 225 -2.77 9.20 29.58
CA ALA A 225 -3.71 8.36 30.32
C ALA A 225 -4.71 9.21 31.12
N GLY A 226 -6.01 8.99 30.89
CA GLY A 226 -7.08 9.73 31.55
C GLY A 226 -7.37 11.13 30.97
N MET A 227 -6.65 11.57 29.93
CA MET A 227 -6.82 12.91 29.33
C MET A 227 -7.78 12.95 28.13
N GLY A 228 -8.49 11.85 27.84
CA GLY A 228 -9.42 11.76 26.70
C GLY A 228 -8.75 11.62 25.32
N VAL A 229 -7.43 11.68 25.26
CA VAL A 229 -6.60 11.51 24.05
C VAL A 229 -5.94 10.13 24.06
N THR A 230 -5.88 9.46 22.91
CA THR A 230 -5.16 8.18 22.78
C THR A 230 -4.02 8.28 21.79
N SER A 231 -2.96 7.50 22.01
CA SER A 231 -1.82 7.37 21.10
C SER A 231 -1.62 5.89 20.77
N ASN A 232 -1.57 5.56 19.48
CA ASN A 232 -1.37 4.20 18.99
C ASN A 232 -0.40 4.19 17.82
N ALA A 233 0.31 3.08 17.62
CA ALA A 233 1.15 2.88 16.44
C ALA A 233 0.60 1.78 15.52
N GLY A 234 0.66 2.02 14.22
CA GLY A 234 0.44 1.01 13.19
C GLY A 234 1.76 0.60 12.56
N SER A 235 2.00 -0.72 12.44
CA SER A 235 3.18 -1.27 11.77
C SER A 235 2.77 -2.02 10.49
N PRO A 236 2.66 -1.32 9.35
CA PRO A 236 2.44 -1.98 8.08
C PRO A 236 3.54 -2.99 7.76
N GLY A 237 3.15 -4.13 7.17
CA GLY A 237 4.09 -4.99 6.44
C GLY A 237 4.51 -4.33 5.13
N ILE A 238 5.15 -5.09 4.22
CA ILE A 238 5.43 -4.59 2.87
C ILE A 238 4.09 -4.30 2.18
N ILE A 239 3.80 -3.02 1.96
CA ILE A 239 2.70 -2.55 1.11
C ILE A 239 3.35 -2.15 -0.22
N MET A 240 2.83 -2.65 -1.33
CA MET A 240 3.33 -2.24 -2.64
C MET A 240 2.97 -0.78 -2.86
N THR A 241 3.99 0.07 -2.84
CA THR A 241 3.97 1.48 -3.20
C THR A 241 5.03 1.69 -4.28
N GLU A 242 4.97 2.80 -5.02
CA GLU A 242 5.97 3.09 -6.07
C GLU A 242 7.43 3.00 -5.54
N GLY A 243 7.67 3.43 -4.30
CA GLY A 243 8.99 3.33 -3.65
C GLY A 243 9.41 1.90 -3.31
N VAL A 244 8.47 0.97 -3.11
CA VAL A 244 8.76 -0.46 -2.91
C VAL A 244 9.01 -1.16 -4.25
N ASP A 245 8.29 -0.78 -5.31
CA ASP A 245 8.51 -1.34 -6.65
C ASP A 245 9.93 -1.03 -7.16
N ALA A 246 10.44 0.18 -6.92
CA ALA A 246 11.82 0.57 -7.24
C ALA A 246 12.90 -0.21 -6.45
N MET A 247 12.53 -0.84 -5.33
CA MET A 247 13.47 -1.59 -4.48
C MET A 247 13.57 -3.08 -4.86
N PHE A 248 12.56 -3.61 -5.55
CA PHE A 248 12.47 -5.03 -5.95
C PHE A 248 12.43 -5.24 -7.48
N GLY A 249 12.51 -4.17 -8.27
CA GLY A 249 12.50 -4.15 -9.74
C GLY A 249 13.87 -3.87 -10.34
#